data_AF-A0A1H4D5D5-F1
#
_entry.id   AF-A0A1H4D5D5-F1
#
_cell.length_a   1.000
_cell.length_b   1.000
_cell.length_c   1.000
_cell.angle_alpha   90.00
_cell.angle_beta   90.00
_cell.angle_gamma   90.00
#
_symmetry.space_group_name_H-M   'P 1'
#
loop_
_entity.id
_entity.type
_entity.pdbx_description
1 polymer ?
#
loop_
_entity_poly.entity_id
_entity_poly.type
_entity_poly.pdbx_seq_one_letter_code
_entity_poly.pdbx_strand_id
1 'polypeptide(L)' 'MRYELVHFLSHVENEQTMIRVIRNLNADAYGDLLHHLEYTSPDTQERWQKILRKVLS' A
#
# COMPACT_ATOMS: atom_id res chain seq x y z
N MET A 1 13.97 1.41 -7.58
CA MET A 1 12.88 1.73 -6.64
C MET A 1 11.48 1.37 -7.14
N ARG A 2 10.98 1.80 -8.33
CA ARG A 2 9.60 1.45 -8.77
C ARG A 2 9.29 -0.05 -8.73
N TYR A 3 10.20 -0.87 -9.25
CA TYR A 3 10.04 -2.33 -9.27
C TYR A 3 10.06 -2.96 -7.87
N GLU A 4 10.95 -2.49 -6.99
CA GLU A 4 11.08 -3.00 -5.62
C GLU A 4 9.85 -2.69 -4.78
N LEU A 5 9.26 -1.49 -4.96
CA LEU A 5 8.06 -1.10 -4.24
C LEU A 5 6.83 -1.87 -4.74
N VAL A 6 6.65 -2.02 -6.06
CA VAL A 6 5.57 -2.86 -6.62
C VAL A 6 5.71 -4.32 -6.17
N HIS A 7 6.93 -4.84 -6.16
CA HIS A 7 7.22 -6.18 -5.65
C HIS A 7 6.86 -6.30 -4.16
N PHE A 8 7.28 -5.35 -3.33
CA PHE A 8 6.93 -5.31 -1.91
C PHE A 8 5.42 -5.29 -1.71
N LEU A 9 4.69 -4.38 -2.38
CA LEU A 9 3.25 -4.25 -2.26
C LEU A 9 2.51 -5.53 -2.65
N SER A 10 3.01 -6.25 -3.64
CA SER A 10 2.40 -7.50 -4.13
C SER A 10 2.63 -8.70 -3.22
N HIS A 11 3.67 -8.68 -2.36
CA HIS A 11 4.05 -9.81 -1.51
C HIS A 11 3.76 -9.61 -0.02
N VAL A 12 3.48 -8.39 0.41
CA VAL A 12 3.07 -8.14 1.80
C VAL A 12 1.62 -8.57 1.99
N GLU A 13 1.45 -9.64 2.77
CA GLU A 13 0.13 -10.16 3.12
C GLU A 13 -0.25 -9.91 4.58
N ASN A 14 0.74 -9.59 5.41
CA ASN A 14 0.53 -9.34 6.83
C ASN A 14 -0.14 -7.98 7.06
N GLU A 15 -1.38 -8.00 7.55
CA GLU A 15 -2.17 -6.79 7.81
C GLU A 15 -1.47 -5.81 8.77
N GLN A 16 -0.78 -6.29 9.81
CA GLN A 16 -0.06 -5.41 10.75
C GLN A 16 1.10 -4.68 10.08
N THR A 17 1.81 -5.34 9.15
CA THR A 17 2.85 -4.69 8.34
C THR A 17 2.24 -3.62 7.44
N MET A 18 1.11 -3.91 6.78
CA MET A 18 0.41 -2.93 5.95
C MET A 18 -0.03 -1.70 6.74
N ILE A 19 -0.63 -1.90 7.93
CA ILE A 19 -1.03 -0.82 8.83
C ILE A 19 0.17 0.03 9.24
N ARG A 20 1.30 -0.62 9.61
CA ARG A 20 2.53 0.10 9.98
C ARG A 20 3.07 0.93 8.83
N VAL A 21 3.06 0.42 7.60
CA VAL A 21 3.48 1.19 6.42
C VAL A 21 2.62 2.44 6.31
N ILE A 22 1.30 2.27 6.26
CA ILE A 22 0.34 3.37 6.06
C ILE A 22 0.46 4.44 7.15
N ARG A 23 0.58 4.04 8.43
CA ARG A 23 0.70 4.98 9.56
C ARG A 23 1.98 5.81 9.54
N ASN A 24 3.02 5.37 8.85
CA ASN A 24 4.29 6.09 8.74
C ASN A 24 4.40 6.93 7.46
N LEU A 25 3.37 6.95 6.61
CA LEU A 25 3.36 7.79 5.41
C LEU A 25 3.01 9.23 5.75
N ASN A 26 3.73 10.17 5.15
CA ASN A 26 3.32 11.57 5.07
C ASN A 26 2.43 11.77 3.82
N ALA A 27 1.84 12.96 3.68
CA ALA A 27 0.88 13.26 2.61
C ALA A 27 1.43 12.98 1.20
N ASP A 28 2.70 13.29 0.95
CA ASP A 28 3.35 13.04 -0.35
C ASP A 28 3.53 11.53 -0.60
N ALA A 29 4.00 10.80 0.42
CA ALA A 29 4.21 9.35 0.33
C ALA A 29 2.89 8.55 0.19
N TYR A 30 1.75 9.12 0.61
CA TYR A 30 0.43 8.56 0.31
C TYR A 30 0.13 8.61 -1.19
N GLY A 31 0.40 9.74 -1.85
CA GLY A 31 0.23 9.87 -3.30
C GLY A 31 1.10 8.85 -4.05
N ASP A 32 2.35 8.71 -3.62
CA ASP A 32 3.28 7.74 -4.20
C ASP A 32 2.81 6.29 -4.01
N LEU A 33 2.30 5.93 -2.83
CA LEU A 33 1.75 4.60 -2.58
C LEU A 33 0.59 4.29 -3.54
N LEU A 34 -0.36 5.23 -3.68
CA LEU A 34 -1.51 5.06 -4.57
C LEU A 34 -1.06 4.87 -6.03
N HIS A 35 -0.11 5.69 -6.48
CA HIS A 35 0.45 5.56 -7.82
C HIS A 35 1.14 4.21 -8.05
N HIS A 36 1.88 3.70 -7.06
CA HIS A 36 2.53 2.39 -7.19
C HIS A 36 1.54 1.21 -7.17
N LEU A 37 0.43 1.35 -6.43
CA LEU A 37 -0.63 0.33 -6.42
C LEU A 37 -1.27 0.15 -7.79
N GLU A 38 -1.36 1.19 -8.62
CA GLU A 38 -1.88 1.11 -10.00
C GLU A 38 -1.10 0.11 -10.87
N TYR A 39 0.16 -0.20 -10.51
CA TYR A 39 1.00 -1.18 -11.19
C TYR A 39 0.95 -2.60 -10.57
N THR A 40 0.14 -2.82 -9.54
CA THR A 40 -0.06 -4.13 -8.89
C THR A 40 -1.34 -4.82 -9.39
N SER A 41 -1.53 -6.09 -9.07
CA SER A 41 -2.77 -6.82 -9.42
C SER A 41 -4.01 -6.21 -8.74
N PRO A 42 -5.22 -6.34 -9.33
CA PRO A 42 -6.46 -5.86 -8.71
C PRO A 42 -6.66 -6.33 -7.26
N ASP A 43 -6.37 -7.61 -6.98
CA ASP A 43 -6.46 -8.18 -5.62
C ASP A 43 -5.51 -7.49 -4.64
N THR A 44 -4.30 -7.13 -5.09
CA THR A 44 -3.33 -6.38 -4.28
C THR A 44 -3.84 -4.98 -4.00
N GLN A 45 -4.37 -4.30 -5.01
CA GLN A 45 -4.96 -2.97 -4.87
C GLN A 45 -6.10 -2.98 -3.85
N GLU A 46 -7.05 -3.91 -3.98
CA GLU A 46 -8.18 -4.02 -3.06
C GLU A 46 -7.72 -4.27 -1.61
N ARG A 47 -6.74 -5.16 -1.42
CA ARG A 47 -6.17 -5.46 -0.09
C ARG A 47 -5.61 -4.20 0.57
N TRP A 48 -4.78 -3.45 -0.14
CA TRP A 48 -4.18 -2.22 0.39
C TRP A 48 -5.22 -1.11 0.61
N GLN A 49 -6.17 -0.95 -0.30
CA GLN A 49 -7.26 0.02 -0.14
C GLN A 49 -8.15 -0.29 1.07
N LYS A 50 -8.43 -1.57 1.35
CA LYS A 50 -9.17 -1.99 2.54
C LYS A 50 -8.44 -1.57 3.82
N ILE A 51 -7.12 -1.76 3.88
CA ILE A 51 -6.33 -1.33 5.05
C ILE A 51 -6.26 0.20 5.14
N LEU A 52 -6.08 0.90 4.01
CA LEU A 52 -6.11 2.36 3.97
C LEU A 52 -7.40 2.92 4.57
N ARG A 53 -8.55 2.38 4.17
CA ARG A 53 -9.86 2.77 4.73
C ARG A 53 -9.95 2.50 6.23
N LYS A 54 -9.43 1.37 6.72
CA LYS A 54 -9.41 1.03 8.16
C LYS A 54 -8.52 1.97 9.00
N VAL A 55 -7.43 2.49 8.44
CA VAL A 55 -6.51 3.37 9.17
C VAL A 55 -6.98 4.83 9.16
N LEU A 56 -7.65 5.25 8.08
CA LEU A 56 -8.13 6.62 7.90
C LEU A 56 -9.55 6.86 8.44
N SER A 57 -10.29 5.80 8.81
CA SER A 57 -11.57 5.84 9.53
C SER A 57 -11.37 6.00 11.04
#